data_AF-A0A536S5S8-F1
#
_entry.id   AF-A0A536S5S8-F1
#
_cell.length_a   1.000
_cell.length_b   1.000
_cell.length_c   1.000
_cell.angle_alpha   90.00
_cell.angle_beta   90.00
_cell.angle_gamma   90.00
#
_symmetry.space_group_name_H-M   'P 1'
#
loop_
_entity.id
_entity.type
_entity.pdbx_description
1 polymer ?
#
loop_
_entity_poly.entity_id
_entity_poly.type
_entity_poly.pdbx_seq_one_letter_code
_entity_poly.pdbx_strand_id
1 'polypeptide(L)'
;MKLQIKIIAVAALALVALVFVWRGSAAASTGPECTPGGGFVPRFCVTVPAGPAIRRETTVALASVASRTADLRVEAGIPAGEALRVAGALDRAAAQVERAFGRSFSERPRVLLFATPKSFAQGIEELFVYPSDVARTAAASYGGIVDQRTLTVAVDFRATAADDLPGLLAHELVHVMIRETAGVDADLPAWFEEGLATVIQREDALPADTDALVARSLVANRVVSLGELTTLADWHRAYPRIGRPQYAVAADAVGAMEDRVTEPLLVRALVAVGAGERFADAYAELGAGTLADFVAGFDATAAKASVAVSSTPSAAGDVAWTISGFAPDSAVVIRISGERGYDLAFTVRTDDLGMYRGSFGSTAPAGRYSIDATESGAHALATMETAR
;
A
#
# COMPACT_ATOMS: atom_id res chain seq x y z
N MET A 1 -62.24 -4.02 -54.71
CA MET A 1 -62.31 -3.39 -53.37
C MET A 1 -60.90 -2.94 -53.03
N LYS A 2 -60.61 -1.65 -53.14
CA LYS A 2 -60.55 -0.71 -51.99
C LYS A 2 -59.63 -1.28 -50.91
N LEU A 3 -58.51 -0.67 -50.55
CA LEU A 3 -58.08 0.70 -50.72
C LEU A 3 -56.63 0.74 -50.23
N GLN A 4 -55.72 1.22 -51.09
CA GLN A 4 -54.63 2.14 -50.73
C GLN A 4 -53.55 1.66 -49.73
N ILE A 5 -52.32 2.13 -49.75
CA ILE A 5 -51.52 3.01 -50.60
C ILE A 5 -50.12 2.62 -50.10
N LYS A 6 -49.26 2.16 -51.01
CA LYS A 6 -48.31 3.04 -51.67
C LYS A 6 -47.33 3.64 -50.65
N ILE A 7 -46.03 3.63 -50.88
CA ILE A 7 -45.23 3.16 -52.00
C ILE A 7 -43.81 3.53 -51.56
N ILE A 8 -42.86 2.68 -51.92
CA ILE A 8 -41.56 3.09 -52.47
C ILE A 8 -40.57 3.72 -51.48
N ALA A 9 -39.32 3.32 -51.48
CA ALA A 9 -38.65 2.27 -52.22
C ALA A 9 -37.20 2.29 -51.76
N VAL A 10 -36.57 1.12 -51.86
CA VAL A 10 -35.31 0.89 -52.57
C VAL A 10 -34.20 1.88 -52.20
N ALA A 11 -33.08 1.47 -51.64
CA ALA A 11 -32.54 0.16 -51.40
C ALA A 11 -31.24 0.37 -50.63
N ALA A 12 -30.73 -0.72 -50.04
CA ALA A 12 -29.30 -0.98 -49.94
C ALA A 12 -28.49 0.06 -49.13
N LEU A 13 -27.94 -0.25 -47.97
CA LEU A 13 -26.93 -1.29 -47.77
C LEU A 13 -26.57 -1.25 -46.27
N ALA A 14 -26.31 -2.42 -45.66
CA ALA A 14 -25.33 -2.62 -44.60
C ALA A 14 -25.45 -1.87 -43.24
N LEU A 15 -25.49 -2.72 -42.20
CA LEU A 15 -24.72 -2.62 -40.95
C LEU A 15 -25.22 -1.73 -39.79
N VAL A 16 -25.30 -2.39 -38.61
CA VAL A 16 -24.93 -1.90 -37.26
C VAL A 16 -26.07 -1.52 -36.29
N ALA A 17 -26.22 -2.41 -35.31
CA ALA A 17 -26.38 -2.21 -33.85
C ALA A 17 -27.57 -1.44 -33.25
N LEU A 18 -28.34 -2.18 -32.44
CA LEU A 18 -28.48 -2.06 -30.99
C LEU A 18 -28.58 -0.66 -30.33
N VAL A 19 -29.53 -0.56 -29.37
CA VAL A 19 -29.61 0.38 -28.22
C VAL A 19 -30.46 1.65 -28.39
N PHE A 20 -31.63 1.67 -27.77
CA PHE A 20 -32.23 2.86 -27.11
C PHE A 20 -32.90 2.36 -25.81
N VAL A 21 -32.24 2.47 -24.65
CA VAL A 21 -32.28 3.60 -23.69
C VAL A 21 -33.65 3.74 -23.02
N TRP A 22 -33.74 3.22 -21.79
CA TRP A 22 -34.61 3.79 -20.76
C TRP A 22 -33.73 4.47 -19.71
N ARG A 23 -33.97 5.77 -19.53
CA ARG A 23 -33.25 6.68 -18.64
C ARG A 23 -33.77 6.52 -17.21
N GLY A 24 -32.94 5.99 -16.31
CA GLY A 24 -33.01 6.28 -14.89
C GLY A 24 -32.07 7.44 -14.60
N SER A 25 -32.61 8.55 -14.10
CA SER A 25 -31.84 9.74 -13.75
C SER A 25 -30.90 9.45 -12.57
N ALA A 26 -29.60 9.28 -12.84
CA ALA A 26 -28.59 9.48 -11.82
C ALA A 26 -28.54 10.98 -11.51
N ALA A 27 -28.85 11.35 -10.28
CA ALA A 27 -28.64 12.71 -9.81
C ALA A 27 -27.13 12.99 -9.83
N ALA A 28 -26.68 13.75 -10.83
CA ALA A 28 -25.35 14.34 -10.82
C ALA A 28 -25.33 15.38 -9.69
N SER A 29 -24.64 15.06 -8.59
CA SER A 29 -24.13 16.08 -7.68
C SER A 29 -23.23 17.01 -8.49
N THR A 30 -23.61 18.28 -8.65
CA THR A 30 -22.86 19.30 -9.39
C THR A 30 -22.25 20.36 -8.46
N GLY A 31 -22.03 20.02 -7.18
CA GLY A 31 -21.42 20.92 -6.21
C GLY A 31 -20.13 20.35 -5.62
N PRO A 32 -19.12 21.20 -5.32
CA PRO A 32 -18.01 20.79 -4.48
C PRO A 32 -18.55 20.42 -3.08
N GLU A 33 -18.31 19.19 -2.63
CA GLU A 33 -18.53 18.81 -1.23
C GLU A 33 -17.37 19.37 -0.41
N CYS A 34 -17.65 20.43 0.35
CA CYS A 34 -16.68 21.03 1.26
C CYS A 34 -17.10 20.70 2.70
N THR A 35 -16.18 20.19 3.51
CA THR A 35 -16.40 19.99 4.96
C THR A 35 -16.55 21.34 5.68
N PRO A 36 -17.42 21.46 6.71
CA PRO A 36 -17.50 22.68 7.51
C PRO A 36 -16.21 22.86 8.32
N GLY A 37 -15.48 23.95 8.08
CA GLY A 37 -14.24 24.25 8.80
C GLY A 37 -14.51 24.84 10.18
N GLY A 38 -13.86 24.28 11.20
CA GLY A 38 -13.65 24.91 12.50
C GLY A 38 -12.14 24.98 12.80
N GLY A 39 -11.64 26.18 13.11
CA GLY A 39 -10.24 26.40 13.51
C GLY A 39 -9.24 26.70 12.37
N PHE A 40 -7.96 26.83 12.73
CA PHE A 40 -6.80 27.28 11.93
C PHE A 40 -6.46 26.43 10.68
N VAL A 41 -7.38 25.59 10.18
CA VAL A 41 -7.18 24.72 9.03
C VAL A 41 -7.81 25.36 7.80
N PRO A 42 -7.05 25.59 6.71
CA PRO A 42 -7.62 26.08 5.47
C PRO A 42 -8.63 25.07 4.90
N ARG A 43 -9.76 25.58 4.41
CA ARG A 43 -10.75 24.79 3.65
C ARG A 43 -10.09 24.24 2.40
N PHE A 44 -10.17 22.94 2.17
CA PHE A 44 -9.89 22.34 0.88
C PHE A 44 -11.16 21.67 0.34
N CYS A 45 -11.44 21.89 -0.93
CA CYS A 45 -12.55 21.26 -1.64
C CYS A 45 -11.93 20.40 -2.74
N VAL A 46 -12.24 19.10 -2.74
CA VAL A 46 -11.78 18.17 -3.78
C VAL A 46 -12.78 18.24 -4.92
N THR A 47 -12.31 18.58 -6.11
CA THR A 47 -13.13 18.47 -7.33
C THR A 47 -12.77 17.14 -7.97
N VAL A 48 -13.68 16.16 -7.93
CA VAL A 48 -13.52 14.90 -8.68
C VAL A 48 -14.05 15.14 -10.10
N PRO A 49 -13.21 15.14 -11.16
CA PRO A 49 -13.70 15.38 -12.51
C PRO A 49 -14.52 14.20 -13.01
N ALA A 50 -15.82 14.36 -13.22
CA ALA A 50 -16.67 13.37 -13.88
C ALA A 50 -16.59 13.53 -15.41
N GLY A 51 -15.86 12.65 -16.09
CA GLY A 51 -15.79 12.57 -17.56
C GLY A 51 -15.12 11.28 -18.05
N PRO A 52 -15.31 10.89 -19.32
CA PRO A 52 -14.69 9.69 -19.90
C PRO A 52 -13.15 9.78 -19.82
N ALA A 53 -12.49 8.65 -19.57
CA ALA A 53 -11.04 8.54 -19.44
C ALA A 53 -10.34 8.83 -20.78
N ILE A 54 -10.05 10.11 -21.04
CA ILE A 54 -9.14 10.52 -22.10
C ILE A 54 -7.72 10.34 -21.55
N ARG A 55 -6.87 9.53 -22.18
CA ARG A 55 -5.43 9.47 -21.85
C ARG A 55 -4.88 10.88 -22.00
N ARG A 56 -4.61 11.55 -20.88
CA ARG A 56 -4.03 12.88 -20.85
C ARG A 56 -2.54 12.79 -21.21
N GLU A 57 -2.03 13.88 -21.77
CA GLU A 57 -0.63 14.05 -22.16
C GLU A 57 -0.02 15.20 -21.33
N THR A 58 1.29 15.12 -21.10
CA THR A 58 2.06 16.13 -20.37
C THR A 58 2.93 16.93 -21.35
N THR A 59 3.25 18.17 -20.99
CA THR A 59 4.21 19.01 -21.70
C THR A 59 5.66 18.59 -21.42
N VAL A 60 5.91 17.74 -20.43
CA VAL A 60 7.21 17.10 -20.22
C VAL A 60 7.51 16.17 -21.41
N ALA A 61 8.65 16.36 -22.05
CA ALA A 61 9.05 15.57 -23.21
C ALA A 61 9.43 14.14 -22.80
N LEU A 62 8.54 13.18 -23.09
CA LEU A 62 8.75 11.76 -22.82
C LEU A 62 8.95 10.98 -24.13
N ALA A 63 9.96 10.12 -24.15
CA ALA A 63 10.24 9.21 -25.26
C ALA A 63 9.78 7.79 -24.90
N SER A 64 9.20 7.07 -25.87
CA SER A 64 8.85 5.67 -25.68
C SER A 64 10.09 4.79 -25.57
N VAL A 65 10.09 3.89 -24.60
CA VAL A 65 11.13 2.88 -24.41
C VAL A 65 10.48 1.52 -24.54
N ALA A 66 11.12 0.60 -25.27
CA ALA A 66 10.60 -0.74 -25.45
C ALA A 66 10.61 -1.50 -24.11
N SER A 67 9.42 -1.81 -23.60
CA SER A 67 9.15 -2.84 -22.59
C SER A 67 8.29 -3.92 -23.24
N ARG A 68 8.28 -5.13 -22.67
CA ARG A 68 7.41 -6.22 -23.17
C ARG A 68 6.02 -6.16 -22.54
N THR A 69 5.96 -5.71 -21.30
CA THR A 69 4.77 -5.82 -20.45
C THR A 69 4.00 -4.50 -20.32
N ALA A 70 4.66 -3.35 -20.52
CA ALA A 70 4.08 -2.04 -20.22
C ALA A 70 4.39 -0.98 -21.30
N ASP A 71 3.54 0.03 -21.43
CA ASP A 71 3.77 1.23 -22.23
C ASP A 71 4.66 2.20 -21.44
N LEU A 72 5.98 2.00 -21.51
CA LEU A 72 6.97 2.83 -20.80
C LEU A 72 7.33 4.08 -21.61
N ARG A 73 7.16 5.26 -21.02
CA ARG A 73 7.68 6.53 -21.53
C ARG A 73 8.62 7.17 -20.52
N VAL A 74 9.75 7.67 -21.00
CA VAL A 74 10.88 8.13 -20.16
C VAL A 74 11.29 9.54 -20.56
N GLU A 75 11.48 10.41 -19.58
CA GLU A 75 11.99 11.77 -19.80
C GLU A 75 13.43 11.75 -20.35
N ALA A 76 13.71 12.61 -21.33
CA ALA A 76 15.00 12.66 -22.03
C ALA A 76 16.22 12.89 -21.12
N GLY A 77 16.03 13.41 -19.89
CA GLY A 77 17.09 13.58 -18.89
C GLY A 77 17.62 12.28 -18.26
N ILE A 78 16.97 11.14 -18.51
CA ILE A 78 17.36 9.84 -17.97
C ILE A 78 18.31 9.14 -18.97
N PRO A 79 19.52 8.69 -18.56
CA PRO A 79 20.43 7.99 -19.45
C PRO A 79 19.83 6.74 -20.09
N ALA A 80 20.12 6.48 -21.36
CA ALA A 80 19.55 5.35 -22.09
C ALA A 80 19.81 3.98 -21.42
N GLY A 81 20.99 3.80 -20.80
CA GLY A 81 21.29 2.59 -20.04
C GLY A 81 20.37 2.40 -18.83
N GLU A 82 20.05 3.48 -18.12
CA GLU A 82 19.09 3.46 -17.00
C GLU A 82 17.66 3.23 -17.49
N ALA A 83 17.27 3.84 -18.61
CA ALA A 83 15.96 3.58 -19.22
C ALA A 83 15.75 2.10 -19.58
N LEU A 84 16.79 1.43 -20.09
CA LEU A 84 16.75 -0.02 -20.36
C LEU A 84 16.72 -0.85 -19.07
N ARG A 85 17.44 -0.44 -18.02
CA ARG A 85 17.36 -1.08 -16.70
C ARG A 85 15.95 -0.97 -16.12
N VAL A 86 15.32 0.19 -16.22
CA VAL A 86 13.93 0.41 -15.79
C VAL A 86 12.98 -0.48 -16.58
N ALA A 87 13.11 -0.56 -17.91
CA ALA A 87 12.25 -1.42 -18.72
C ALA A 87 12.35 -2.89 -18.29
N GLY A 88 13.57 -3.38 -18.00
CA GLY A 88 13.78 -4.73 -17.47
C GLY A 88 13.24 -4.93 -16.04
N ALA A 89 13.33 -3.92 -15.18
CA ALA A 89 12.74 -3.93 -13.84
C ALA A 89 11.21 -3.96 -13.90
N LEU A 90 10.61 -3.16 -14.78
CA LEU A 90 9.17 -3.09 -15.01
C LEU A 90 8.61 -4.43 -15.49
N ASP A 91 9.31 -5.10 -16.41
CA ASP A 91 8.93 -6.46 -16.84
C ASP A 91 8.93 -7.48 -15.69
N ARG A 92 9.86 -7.37 -14.74
CA ARG A 92 9.90 -8.25 -13.56
C ARG A 92 8.78 -7.92 -12.57
N ALA A 93 8.58 -6.63 -12.29
CA ALA A 93 7.51 -6.14 -11.43
C ALA A 93 6.13 -6.54 -11.96
N ALA A 94 5.88 -6.38 -13.27
CA ALA A 94 4.64 -6.83 -13.89
C ALA A 94 4.44 -8.33 -13.71
N ALA A 95 5.45 -9.15 -14.02
CA ALA A 95 5.36 -10.59 -13.84
C ALA A 95 5.13 -11.00 -12.37
N GLN A 96 5.64 -10.25 -11.41
CA GLN A 96 5.40 -10.47 -9.98
C GLN A 96 3.93 -10.19 -9.63
N VAL A 97 3.41 -9.03 -10.00
CA VAL A 97 2.01 -8.66 -9.74
C VAL A 97 1.04 -9.63 -10.44
N GLU A 98 1.32 -10.05 -11.67
CA GLU A 98 0.48 -11.03 -12.37
C GLU A 98 0.45 -12.40 -11.67
N ARG A 99 1.55 -12.81 -11.02
CA ARG A 99 1.58 -14.04 -10.23
C ARG A 99 0.74 -13.91 -8.96
N ALA A 100 0.89 -12.83 -8.20
CA ALA A 100 0.12 -12.59 -6.98
C ALA A 100 -1.39 -12.58 -7.25
N PHE A 101 -1.81 -11.92 -8.33
CA PHE A 101 -3.23 -11.86 -8.70
C PHE A 101 -3.72 -13.10 -9.47
N GLY A 102 -2.82 -14.01 -9.87
CA GLY A 102 -3.16 -15.18 -10.68
C GLY A 102 -3.75 -14.84 -12.06
N ARG A 103 -3.49 -13.63 -12.58
CA ARG A 103 -4.00 -13.15 -13.87
C ARG A 103 -3.07 -12.11 -14.50
N SER A 104 -3.13 -12.00 -15.82
CA SER A 104 -2.46 -10.92 -16.56
C SER A 104 -3.23 -9.60 -16.52
N PHE A 105 -2.50 -8.50 -16.73
CA PHE A 105 -3.12 -7.20 -17.01
C PHE A 105 -3.94 -7.28 -18.31
N SER A 106 -5.10 -6.62 -18.32
CA SER A 106 -5.99 -6.62 -19.49
C SER A 106 -5.44 -5.76 -20.62
N GLU A 107 -4.79 -4.64 -20.25
CA GLU A 107 -4.02 -3.79 -21.16
C GLU A 107 -2.60 -3.62 -20.63
N ARG A 108 -1.68 -3.22 -21.52
CA ARG A 108 -0.32 -2.88 -21.09
C ARG A 108 -0.37 -1.67 -20.16
N PRO A 109 0.10 -1.76 -18.91
CA PRO A 109 0.10 -0.63 -17.99
C PRO A 109 0.90 0.54 -18.56
N ARG A 110 0.38 1.77 -18.44
CA ARG A 110 1.09 2.98 -18.87
C ARG A 110 1.94 3.49 -17.74
N VAL A 111 3.27 3.55 -17.95
CA VAL A 111 4.23 4.02 -16.95
C VAL A 111 5.02 5.19 -17.51
N LEU A 112 5.02 6.31 -16.79
CA LEU A 112 5.68 7.56 -17.13
C LEU A 112 6.79 7.84 -16.12
N LEU A 113 8.03 7.84 -16.59
CA LEU A 113 9.21 8.04 -15.74
C LEU A 113 9.75 9.46 -15.92
N PHE A 114 9.76 10.21 -14.83
CA PHE A 114 10.23 11.58 -14.76
C PHE A 114 11.64 11.63 -14.15
N ALA A 115 12.52 12.43 -14.74
CA ALA A 115 13.94 12.51 -14.38
C ALA A 115 14.18 13.26 -13.07
N THR A 116 13.21 14.08 -12.63
CA THR A 116 13.36 14.95 -11.45
C THR A 116 12.05 15.08 -10.67
N PRO A 117 12.11 15.39 -9.36
CA PRO A 117 10.90 15.69 -8.58
C PRO A 117 10.08 16.85 -9.18
N LYS A 118 10.75 17.82 -9.83
CA LYS A 118 10.07 18.96 -10.46
C LYS A 118 9.27 18.54 -11.69
N SER A 119 9.87 17.75 -12.58
CA SER A 119 9.18 17.25 -13.77
C SER A 119 8.10 16.23 -13.40
N PHE A 120 8.32 15.44 -12.36
CA PHE A 120 7.30 14.57 -11.77
C PHE A 120 6.09 15.37 -11.26
N ALA A 121 6.32 16.40 -10.42
CA ALA A 121 5.25 17.28 -9.92
C ALA A 121 4.47 17.90 -11.08
N GLN A 122 5.17 18.44 -12.09
CA GLN A 122 4.52 19.00 -13.27
C GLN A 122 3.70 17.95 -14.04
N GLY A 123 4.24 16.75 -14.21
CA GLY A 123 3.55 15.64 -14.87
C GLY A 123 2.23 15.30 -14.18
N ILE A 124 2.23 15.16 -12.85
CA ILE A 124 1.02 14.79 -12.11
C ILE A 124 0.01 15.96 -12.00
N GLU A 125 0.47 17.22 -12.01
CA GLU A 125 -0.42 18.39 -12.16
C GLU A 125 -1.19 18.32 -13.49
N GLU A 126 -0.50 18.09 -14.60
CA GLU A 126 -1.09 18.11 -15.93
C GLU A 126 -1.92 16.86 -16.25
N LEU A 127 -1.39 15.68 -15.89
CA LEU A 127 -2.00 14.39 -16.20
C LEU A 127 -3.14 14.09 -15.24
N PHE A 128 -2.93 14.28 -13.95
CA PHE A 128 -3.88 13.84 -12.92
C PHE A 128 -4.73 15.00 -12.40
N VAL A 129 -4.46 16.23 -12.85
CA VAL A 129 -5.19 17.45 -12.47
C VAL A 129 -5.08 17.70 -10.98
N TYR A 130 -3.89 17.42 -10.44
CA TYR A 130 -3.57 17.69 -9.05
C TYR A 130 -3.37 19.21 -8.87
N PRO A 131 -3.90 19.81 -7.79
CA PRO A 131 -3.52 21.16 -7.40
C PRO A 131 -2.00 21.26 -7.21
N SER A 132 -1.41 22.40 -7.59
CA SER A 132 0.06 22.51 -7.63
C SER A 132 0.77 22.30 -6.29
N ASP A 133 0.12 22.68 -5.19
CA ASP A 133 0.60 22.46 -3.84
C ASP A 133 0.56 20.98 -3.45
N VAL A 134 -0.50 20.26 -3.84
CA VAL A 134 -0.63 18.81 -3.65
C VAL A 134 0.43 18.08 -4.47
N ALA A 135 0.62 18.45 -5.75
CA ALA A 135 1.60 17.82 -6.60
C ALA A 135 3.05 18.01 -6.11
N ARG A 136 3.40 19.22 -5.63
CA ARG A 136 4.70 19.45 -5.00
C ARG A 136 4.89 18.65 -3.73
N THR A 137 3.84 18.55 -2.90
CA THR A 137 3.89 17.74 -1.67
C THR A 137 4.07 16.27 -2.02
N ALA A 138 3.32 15.77 -3.01
CA ALA A 138 3.44 14.41 -3.51
C ALA A 138 4.84 14.11 -4.04
N ALA A 139 5.42 15.00 -4.85
CA ALA A 139 6.78 14.86 -5.36
C ALA A 139 7.88 14.89 -4.27
N ALA A 140 7.63 15.54 -3.14
CA ALA A 140 8.54 15.54 -2.00
C ALA A 140 8.36 14.29 -1.10
N SER A 141 7.24 13.57 -1.25
CA SER A 141 6.78 12.57 -0.30
C SER A 141 6.80 11.15 -0.86
N TYR A 142 6.48 10.98 -2.14
CA TYR A 142 6.24 9.70 -2.80
C TYR A 142 7.23 9.47 -3.95
N GLY A 143 7.53 8.20 -4.21
CA GLY A 143 8.34 7.81 -5.38
C GLY A 143 7.54 7.51 -6.63
N GLY A 144 6.26 7.18 -6.48
CA GLY A 144 5.32 6.93 -7.56
C GLY A 144 3.90 7.32 -7.16
N ILE A 145 3.03 7.40 -8.15
CA ILE A 145 1.60 7.57 -7.95
C ILE A 145 0.83 7.00 -9.14
N VAL A 146 -0.33 6.40 -8.87
CA VAL A 146 -1.28 5.94 -9.88
C VAL A 146 -2.48 6.87 -9.95
N ASP A 147 -2.81 7.33 -11.15
CA ASP A 147 -4.15 7.85 -11.39
C ASP A 147 -5.13 6.71 -11.61
N GLN A 148 -6.02 6.52 -10.64
CA GLN A 148 -7.01 5.44 -10.63
C GLN A 148 -7.98 5.53 -11.81
N ARG A 149 -8.20 6.71 -12.40
CA ARG A 149 -9.12 6.89 -13.53
C ARG A 149 -8.51 6.48 -14.86
N THR A 150 -7.26 6.86 -15.13
CA THR A 150 -6.58 6.52 -16.39
C THR A 150 -5.64 5.33 -16.27
N LEU A 151 -5.55 4.70 -15.08
CA LEU A 151 -4.64 3.60 -14.75
C LEU A 151 -3.20 3.87 -15.22
N THR A 152 -2.78 5.13 -15.05
CA THR A 152 -1.47 5.60 -15.49
C THR A 152 -0.60 5.81 -14.28
N VAL A 153 0.58 5.19 -14.31
CA VAL A 153 1.60 5.32 -13.27
C VAL A 153 2.53 6.46 -13.66
N ALA A 154 2.78 7.38 -12.72
CA ALA A 154 3.88 8.34 -12.80
C ALA A 154 4.91 7.98 -11.73
N VAL A 155 6.20 8.04 -12.08
CA VAL A 155 7.31 7.69 -11.18
C VAL A 155 8.37 8.79 -11.20
N ASP A 156 8.83 9.21 -10.03
CA ASP A 156 10.05 10.01 -9.88
C ASP A 156 11.26 9.08 -9.82
N PHE A 157 12.07 9.09 -10.88
CA PHE A 157 13.26 8.26 -10.99
C PHE A 157 14.27 8.50 -9.85
N ARG A 158 14.28 9.69 -9.24
CA ARG A 158 15.25 10.04 -8.18
C ARG A 158 14.78 9.68 -6.77
N ALA A 159 13.50 9.37 -6.60
CA ALA A 159 12.92 9.10 -5.28
C ALA A 159 13.30 7.72 -4.72
N THR A 160 13.87 6.83 -5.54
CA THR A 160 14.33 5.49 -5.17
C THR A 160 15.82 5.35 -5.37
N ALA A 161 16.49 4.66 -4.42
CA ALA A 161 17.80 4.11 -4.70
C ALA A 161 17.69 3.11 -5.86
N ALA A 162 18.71 3.02 -6.72
CA ALA A 162 18.66 2.21 -7.94
C ALA A 162 18.30 0.73 -7.69
N ASP A 163 18.54 0.23 -6.48
CA ASP A 163 18.30 -1.17 -6.09
C ASP A 163 16.85 -1.45 -5.62
N ASP A 164 16.05 -0.42 -5.29
CA ASP A 164 14.65 -0.54 -4.83
C ASP A 164 13.63 -0.22 -5.94
N LEU A 165 14.11 0.16 -7.14
CA LEU A 165 13.24 0.52 -8.26
C LEU A 165 12.27 -0.60 -8.68
N PRO A 166 12.66 -1.90 -8.76
CA PRO A 166 11.71 -2.97 -9.08
C PRO A 166 10.56 -3.07 -8.05
N GLY A 167 10.87 -2.90 -6.76
CA GLY A 167 9.89 -2.95 -5.68
C GLY A 167 8.89 -1.79 -5.77
N LEU A 168 9.39 -0.57 -5.99
CA LEU A 168 8.53 0.59 -6.23
C LEU A 168 7.61 0.37 -7.45
N LEU A 169 8.14 -0.14 -8.56
CA LEU A 169 7.33 -0.41 -9.74
C LEU A 169 6.26 -1.49 -9.48
N ALA A 170 6.59 -2.51 -8.69
CA ALA A 170 5.63 -3.53 -8.29
C ALA A 170 4.50 -2.91 -7.43
N HIS A 171 4.86 -2.07 -6.45
CA HIS A 171 3.89 -1.33 -5.62
C HIS A 171 2.87 -0.57 -6.47
N GLU A 172 3.34 0.25 -7.40
CA GLU A 172 2.42 1.03 -8.26
C GLU A 172 1.61 0.14 -9.20
N LEU A 173 2.17 -0.95 -9.69
CA LEU A 173 1.45 -1.90 -10.56
C LEU A 173 0.38 -2.70 -9.81
N VAL A 174 0.53 -2.93 -8.51
CA VAL A 174 -0.53 -3.52 -7.68
C VAL A 174 -1.76 -2.61 -7.67
N HIS A 175 -1.59 -1.30 -7.51
CA HIS A 175 -2.70 -0.34 -7.59
C HIS A 175 -3.43 -0.42 -8.94
N VAL A 176 -2.69 -0.54 -10.05
CA VAL A 176 -3.30 -0.75 -11.38
C VAL A 176 -4.11 -2.05 -11.43
N MET A 177 -3.54 -3.16 -10.94
CA MET A 177 -4.20 -4.48 -10.96
C MET A 177 -5.44 -4.53 -10.06
N ILE A 178 -5.40 -3.88 -8.89
CA ILE A 178 -6.55 -3.70 -8.00
C ILE A 178 -7.68 -3.02 -8.76
N ARG A 179 -7.40 -1.90 -9.43
CA ARG A 179 -8.43 -1.11 -10.13
C ARG A 179 -8.94 -1.79 -11.40
N GLU A 180 -8.12 -2.57 -12.11
CA GLU A 180 -8.62 -3.47 -13.17
C GLU A 180 -9.54 -4.57 -12.65
N THR A 181 -9.33 -5.03 -11.41
CA THR A 181 -10.05 -6.17 -10.84
C THR A 181 -11.34 -5.75 -10.13
N ALA A 182 -11.26 -4.73 -9.28
CA ALA A 182 -12.37 -4.23 -8.47
C ALA A 182 -13.15 -3.10 -9.16
N GLY A 183 -12.59 -2.49 -10.20
CA GLY A 183 -13.15 -1.32 -10.88
C GLY A 183 -12.51 0.00 -10.43
N VAL A 184 -12.45 0.96 -11.36
CA VAL A 184 -11.81 2.27 -11.15
C VAL A 184 -12.47 3.09 -10.04
N ASP A 185 -13.77 2.92 -9.83
CA ASP A 185 -14.56 3.62 -8.81
C ASP A 185 -14.79 2.77 -7.54
N ALA A 186 -14.08 1.64 -7.39
CA ALA A 186 -14.21 0.77 -6.22
C ALA A 186 -13.89 1.51 -4.91
N ASP A 187 -14.75 1.34 -3.92
CA ASP A 187 -14.53 1.87 -2.57
C ASP A 187 -13.79 0.83 -1.73
N LEU A 188 -12.49 1.02 -1.59
CA LEU A 188 -11.57 0.16 -0.84
C LEU A 188 -10.91 0.98 0.26
N PRO A 189 -10.65 0.39 1.44
CA PRO A 189 -9.87 1.08 2.46
C PRO A 189 -8.46 1.40 1.94
N ALA A 190 -8.00 2.64 2.13
CA ALA A 190 -6.68 3.08 1.67
C ALA A 190 -5.54 2.26 2.32
N TRP A 191 -5.66 1.92 3.60
CA TRP A 191 -4.73 1.01 4.27
C TRP A 191 -4.69 -0.38 3.64
N PHE A 192 -5.79 -0.85 3.05
CA PHE A 192 -5.80 -2.16 2.39
C PHE A 192 -5.06 -2.09 1.06
N GLU A 193 -5.34 -1.07 0.23
CA GLU A 193 -4.66 -0.90 -1.06
C GLU A 193 -3.15 -0.71 -0.89
N GLU A 194 -2.75 0.22 -0.02
CA GLU A 194 -1.34 0.51 0.22
C GLU A 194 -0.64 -0.64 0.97
N GLY A 195 -1.37 -1.34 1.85
CA GLY A 195 -0.86 -2.51 2.56
C GLY A 195 -0.58 -3.68 1.62
N LEU A 196 -1.52 -4.00 0.72
CA LEU A 196 -1.36 -5.08 -0.26
C LEU A 196 -0.24 -4.77 -1.25
N ALA A 197 -0.17 -3.52 -1.74
CA ALA A 197 0.92 -3.07 -2.59
C ALA A 197 2.28 -3.21 -1.89
N THR A 198 2.34 -2.86 -0.61
CA THR A 198 3.56 -2.97 0.21
C THR A 198 3.96 -4.42 0.49
N VAL A 199 2.99 -5.31 0.77
CA VAL A 199 3.25 -6.75 0.99
C VAL A 199 3.82 -7.38 -0.27
N ILE A 200 3.18 -7.15 -1.42
CA ILE A 200 3.65 -7.69 -2.72
C ILE A 200 5.00 -7.08 -3.09
N GLN A 201 5.22 -5.76 -2.90
CA GLN A 201 6.53 -5.13 -3.11
C GLN A 201 7.67 -5.87 -2.40
N ARG A 202 7.40 -6.41 -1.20
CA ARG A 202 8.41 -6.99 -0.30
C ARG A 202 8.71 -8.47 -0.53
N GLU A 203 8.00 -9.18 -1.42
CA GLU A 203 8.23 -10.61 -1.69
C GLU A 203 9.71 -10.93 -2.01
N ASP A 204 10.48 -9.94 -2.50
CA ASP A 204 11.90 -10.04 -2.86
C ASP A 204 12.88 -9.26 -1.94
N ALA A 205 12.44 -8.62 -0.84
CA ALA A 205 13.30 -7.77 0.03
C ALA A 205 13.32 -8.20 1.53
N LEU A 206 14.45 -7.91 2.21
CA LEU A 206 14.84 -8.24 3.61
C LEU A 206 13.72 -8.13 4.70
N PRO A 207 13.87 -8.79 5.88
CA PRO A 207 12.77 -9.45 6.59
C PRO A 207 11.68 -8.51 7.13
N ALA A 208 10.43 -8.85 6.81
CA ALA A 208 9.17 -8.20 7.20
C ALA A 208 9.02 -7.91 8.71
N ASP A 209 9.78 -8.61 9.56
CA ASP A 209 9.71 -8.49 11.01
C ASP A 209 10.03 -7.08 11.54
N THR A 210 10.94 -6.33 10.91
CA THR A 210 11.30 -4.99 11.42
C THR A 210 10.17 -3.98 11.19
N ASP A 211 9.53 -4.00 10.03
CA ASP A 211 8.46 -3.06 9.69
C ASP A 211 7.20 -3.37 10.50
N ALA A 212 6.87 -4.65 10.71
CA ALA A 212 5.79 -5.06 11.60
C ALA A 212 6.01 -4.55 13.04
N LEU A 213 7.24 -4.59 13.55
CA LEU A 213 7.55 -4.07 14.88
C LEU A 213 7.46 -2.53 14.97
N VAL A 214 7.86 -1.83 13.92
CA VAL A 214 7.65 -0.37 13.80
C VAL A 214 6.15 -0.07 13.79
N ALA A 215 5.38 -0.77 12.96
CA ALA A 215 3.93 -0.63 12.87
C ALA A 215 3.25 -0.78 14.23
N ARG A 216 3.54 -1.88 14.93
CA ARG A 216 2.97 -2.15 16.27
C ARG A 216 3.37 -1.10 17.29
N SER A 217 4.62 -0.62 17.22
CA SER A 217 5.06 0.46 18.13
C SER A 217 4.32 1.77 17.88
N LEU A 218 4.04 2.12 16.61
CA LEU A 218 3.24 3.30 16.29
C LEU A 218 1.81 3.18 16.82
N VAL A 219 1.19 2.00 16.69
CA VAL A 219 -0.18 1.75 17.18
C VAL A 219 -0.23 1.74 18.70
N ALA A 220 0.69 1.03 19.38
CA ALA A 220 0.78 1.00 20.84
C ALA A 220 0.99 2.38 21.47
N ASN A 221 1.79 3.22 20.82
CA ASN A 221 2.03 4.59 21.25
C ASN A 221 0.97 5.59 20.77
N ARG A 222 -0.14 5.11 20.20
CA ARG A 222 -1.27 5.92 19.72
C ARG A 222 -0.85 6.99 18.71
N VAL A 223 0.20 6.71 17.94
CA VAL A 223 0.62 7.58 16.83
C VAL A 223 -0.37 7.43 15.68
N VAL A 224 -0.86 6.23 15.41
CA VAL A 224 -1.86 5.98 14.38
C VAL A 224 -2.69 4.75 14.72
N SER A 225 -3.94 4.72 14.27
CA SER A 225 -4.73 3.49 14.22
C SER A 225 -5.05 3.10 12.78
N LEU A 226 -5.36 1.83 12.54
CA LEU A 226 -5.75 1.38 11.21
C LEU A 226 -7.03 2.09 10.72
N GLY A 227 -7.97 2.34 11.64
CA GLY A 227 -9.19 3.09 11.35
C GLY A 227 -8.95 4.53 10.86
N GLU A 228 -7.85 5.16 11.27
CA GLU A 228 -7.44 6.50 10.80
C GLU A 228 -6.90 6.51 9.37
N LEU A 229 -6.64 5.35 8.76
CA LEU A 229 -6.08 5.20 7.42
C LEU A 229 -7.10 4.64 6.41
N THR A 230 -8.39 4.87 6.66
CA THR A 230 -9.47 4.26 5.87
C THR A 230 -9.66 4.92 4.50
N THR A 231 -9.55 6.24 4.39
CA THR A 231 -9.72 6.95 3.10
C THR A 231 -8.40 7.49 2.58
N LEU A 232 -8.29 7.69 1.27
CA LEU A 232 -7.11 8.33 0.67
C LEU A 232 -6.87 9.75 1.23
N ALA A 233 -7.95 10.48 1.56
CA ALA A 233 -7.84 11.78 2.20
C ALA A 233 -7.24 11.69 3.60
N ASP A 234 -7.60 10.66 4.37
CA ASP A 234 -7.02 10.44 5.70
C ASP A 234 -5.56 9.97 5.60
N TRP A 235 -5.26 9.09 4.64
CA TRP A 235 -3.89 8.66 4.32
C TRP A 235 -2.96 9.85 4.06
N HIS A 236 -3.38 10.76 3.18
CA HIS A 236 -2.62 11.98 2.88
C HIS A 236 -2.54 12.94 4.07
N ARG A 237 -3.58 13.02 4.91
CA ARG A 237 -3.57 13.85 6.11
C ARG A 237 -2.59 13.30 7.17
N ALA A 238 -2.45 11.98 7.24
CA ALA A 238 -1.58 11.31 8.19
C ALA A 238 -0.10 11.38 7.78
N TYR A 239 0.21 11.38 6.48
CA TYR A 239 1.57 11.29 5.96
C TYR A 239 2.54 12.37 6.48
N PRO A 240 2.22 13.67 6.54
CA PRO A 240 3.15 14.68 7.06
C PRO A 240 3.57 14.47 8.52
N ARG A 241 2.75 13.74 9.30
CA ARG A 241 2.97 13.48 10.72
C ARG A 241 3.68 12.16 10.96
N ILE A 242 3.38 11.13 10.16
CA ILE A 242 3.89 9.76 10.36
C ILE A 242 5.03 9.46 9.38
N GLY A 243 4.90 9.90 8.13
CA GLY A 243 5.80 9.59 7.03
C GLY A 243 5.64 8.15 6.52
N ARG A 244 6.70 7.65 5.86
CA ARG A 244 6.79 6.27 5.34
C ARG A 244 6.36 5.16 6.31
N PRO A 245 6.59 5.24 7.64
CA PRO A 245 6.14 4.21 8.57
C PRO A 245 4.63 3.88 8.55
N GLN A 246 3.76 4.74 8.02
CA GLN A 246 2.34 4.38 7.88
C GLN A 246 2.11 3.21 6.89
N TYR A 247 2.98 3.02 5.90
CA TYR A 247 2.97 1.86 5.00
C TYR A 247 3.26 0.56 5.75
N ALA A 248 4.11 0.63 6.78
CA ALA A 248 4.37 -0.52 7.64
C ALA A 248 3.11 -0.94 8.42
N VAL A 249 2.31 0.02 8.90
CA VAL A 249 1.03 -0.25 9.58
C VAL A 249 0.03 -0.91 8.64
N ALA A 250 -0.12 -0.36 7.44
CA ALA A 250 -0.97 -0.93 6.40
C ALA A 250 -0.55 -2.36 6.02
N ALA A 251 0.75 -2.60 5.87
CA ALA A 251 1.28 -3.91 5.53
C ALA A 251 1.19 -4.94 6.67
N ASP A 252 1.42 -4.55 7.94
CA ASP A 252 1.22 -5.45 9.10
C ASP A 252 -0.27 -5.81 9.22
N ALA A 253 -1.18 -4.88 8.91
CA ALA A 253 -2.61 -5.17 8.84
C ALA A 253 -2.95 -6.16 7.73
N VAL A 254 -2.44 -5.97 6.50
CA VAL A 254 -2.68 -6.93 5.42
C VAL A 254 -2.04 -8.29 5.71
N GLY A 255 -0.84 -8.35 6.29
CA GLY A 255 -0.24 -9.62 6.74
C GLY A 255 -1.10 -10.32 7.79
N ALA A 256 -1.60 -9.58 8.79
CA ALA A 256 -2.53 -10.13 9.79
C ALA A 256 -3.90 -10.54 9.19
N MET A 257 -4.28 -9.95 8.05
CA MET A 257 -5.44 -10.36 7.27
C MET A 257 -5.15 -11.66 6.52
N GLU A 258 -3.96 -11.81 5.93
CA GLU A 258 -3.51 -13.00 5.21
C GLU A 258 -3.40 -14.24 6.10
N ASP A 259 -3.05 -14.06 7.38
CA ASP A 259 -3.10 -15.10 8.41
C ASP A 259 -4.50 -15.68 8.61
N ARG A 260 -5.56 -14.93 8.26
CA ARG A 260 -6.98 -15.35 8.37
C ARG A 260 -7.56 -15.77 7.02
N VAL A 261 -7.15 -15.07 5.97
CA VAL A 261 -7.69 -15.13 4.62
C VAL A 261 -6.54 -15.03 3.64
N THR A 262 -6.14 -16.15 3.05
CA THR A 262 -4.97 -16.19 2.15
C THR A 262 -5.08 -15.18 1.02
N GLU A 263 -3.94 -14.72 0.49
CA GLU A 263 -3.87 -13.75 -0.62
C GLU A 263 -4.83 -14.09 -1.80
N PRO A 264 -4.92 -15.35 -2.30
CA PRO A 264 -5.88 -15.68 -3.37
C PRO A 264 -7.35 -15.44 -2.98
N LEU A 265 -7.71 -15.56 -1.70
CA LEU A 265 -9.06 -15.25 -1.22
C LEU A 265 -9.29 -13.72 -1.13
N LEU A 266 -8.26 -12.94 -0.81
CA LEU A 266 -8.34 -11.47 -0.89
C LEU A 266 -8.54 -11.00 -2.34
N VAL A 267 -7.85 -11.62 -3.30
CA VAL A 267 -8.07 -11.37 -4.73
C VAL A 267 -9.51 -11.72 -5.13
N ARG A 268 -10.08 -12.82 -4.60
CA ARG A 268 -11.50 -13.14 -4.83
C ARG A 268 -12.44 -12.08 -4.27
N ALA A 269 -12.12 -11.47 -3.13
CA ALA A 269 -12.90 -10.34 -2.60
C ALA A 269 -12.88 -9.15 -3.56
N LEU A 270 -11.72 -8.83 -4.14
CA LEU A 270 -11.60 -7.77 -5.14
C LEU A 270 -12.43 -8.05 -6.39
N VAL A 271 -12.47 -9.30 -6.85
CA VAL A 271 -13.33 -9.71 -7.98
C VAL A 271 -14.82 -9.51 -7.64
N ALA A 272 -15.23 -9.86 -6.42
CA ALA A 272 -16.60 -9.64 -5.96
C ALA A 272 -16.97 -8.14 -5.89
N VAL A 273 -16.03 -7.29 -5.45
CA VAL A 273 -16.17 -5.83 -5.52
C VAL A 273 -16.35 -5.36 -6.97
N GLY A 274 -15.58 -5.91 -7.91
CA GLY A 274 -15.76 -5.66 -9.34
C GLY A 274 -17.11 -6.09 -9.90
N ALA A 275 -17.78 -7.04 -9.24
CA ALA A 275 -19.15 -7.45 -9.54
C ALA A 275 -20.23 -6.58 -8.87
N GLY A 276 -19.83 -5.56 -8.09
CA GLY A 276 -20.72 -4.59 -7.45
C GLY A 276 -20.94 -4.81 -5.95
N GLU A 277 -20.22 -5.73 -5.32
CA GLU A 277 -20.27 -5.91 -3.87
C GLU A 277 -19.46 -4.83 -3.13
N ARG A 278 -19.81 -4.58 -1.86
CA ARG A 278 -18.96 -3.76 -0.99
C ARG A 278 -17.82 -4.62 -0.45
N PHE A 279 -16.61 -4.05 -0.35
CA PHE A 279 -15.46 -4.79 0.14
C PHE A 279 -15.66 -5.42 1.52
N ALA A 280 -16.36 -4.72 2.43
CA ALA A 280 -16.67 -5.24 3.76
C ALA A 280 -17.57 -6.49 3.72
N ASP A 281 -18.50 -6.56 2.76
CA ASP A 281 -19.39 -7.71 2.59
C ASP A 281 -18.61 -8.87 1.95
N ALA A 282 -17.86 -8.60 0.88
CA ALA A 282 -17.01 -9.58 0.21
C ALA A 282 -15.98 -10.20 1.16
N TYR A 283 -15.37 -9.41 2.06
CA TYR A 283 -14.47 -9.92 3.10
C TYR A 283 -15.21 -10.83 4.11
N ALA A 284 -16.40 -10.43 4.54
CA ALA A 284 -17.19 -11.22 5.50
C ALA A 284 -17.61 -12.58 4.92
N GLU A 285 -17.91 -12.65 3.61
CA GLU A 285 -18.26 -13.89 2.92
C GLU A 285 -17.10 -14.91 2.88
N LEU A 286 -15.85 -14.48 3.09
CA LEU A 286 -14.70 -15.38 3.19
C LEU A 286 -14.68 -16.16 4.52
N GLY A 287 -15.59 -15.87 5.44
CA GLY A 287 -15.72 -16.57 6.73
C GLY A 287 -14.78 -16.05 7.82
N ALA A 288 -14.16 -14.88 7.64
CA ALA A 288 -13.19 -14.29 8.55
C ALA A 288 -13.78 -13.32 9.60
N GLY A 289 -15.10 -13.18 9.63
CA GLY A 289 -15.81 -12.18 10.43
C GLY A 289 -15.99 -10.86 9.68
N THR A 290 -16.46 -9.82 10.36
CA THR A 290 -16.68 -8.52 9.70
C THR A 290 -15.37 -7.75 9.54
N LEU A 291 -15.29 -6.88 8.53
CA LEU A 291 -14.13 -5.99 8.35
C LEU A 291 -13.94 -5.06 9.56
N ALA A 292 -15.03 -4.61 10.19
CA ALA A 292 -14.96 -3.75 11.37
C ALA A 292 -14.35 -4.49 12.59
N ASP A 293 -14.74 -5.75 12.81
CA ASP A 293 -14.16 -6.57 13.87
C ASP A 293 -12.68 -6.88 13.60
N PHE A 294 -12.31 -7.05 12.33
CA PHE A 294 -10.91 -7.18 11.93
C PHE A 294 -10.11 -5.93 12.31
N VAL A 295 -10.55 -4.73 11.90
CA VAL A 295 -9.87 -3.46 12.19
C VAL A 295 -9.72 -3.23 13.69
N ALA A 296 -10.82 -3.39 14.45
CA ALA A 296 -10.79 -3.21 15.90
C ALA A 296 -9.88 -4.25 16.60
N GLY A 297 -9.91 -5.50 16.13
CA GLY A 297 -9.07 -6.57 16.65
C GLY A 297 -7.58 -6.40 16.34
N PHE A 298 -7.26 -5.87 15.15
CA PHE A 298 -5.91 -5.49 14.77
C PHE A 298 -5.37 -4.41 15.70
N ASP A 299 -6.07 -3.27 15.82
CA ASP A 299 -5.64 -2.17 16.69
C ASP A 299 -5.46 -2.62 18.15
N ALA A 300 -6.37 -3.43 18.68
CA ALA A 300 -6.28 -3.96 20.03
C ALA A 300 -5.10 -4.92 20.25
N THR A 301 -4.68 -5.63 19.20
CA THR A 301 -3.53 -6.56 19.26
C THR A 301 -2.21 -5.81 19.07
N ALA A 302 -2.14 -4.94 18.07
CA ALA A 302 -0.98 -4.12 17.76
C ALA A 302 -0.68 -3.10 18.89
N ALA A 303 -1.69 -2.70 19.67
CA ALA A 303 -1.49 -1.81 20.81
C ALA A 303 -0.77 -2.44 22.02
N LYS A 304 -0.44 -3.73 21.98
CA LYS A 304 0.25 -4.44 23.06
C LYS A 304 1.76 -4.39 22.86
N ALA A 305 2.49 -4.18 23.95
CA ALA A 305 3.93 -4.38 23.96
C ALA A 305 4.28 -5.83 23.57
N SER A 306 5.39 -6.02 22.86
CA SER A 306 5.80 -7.33 22.40
C SER A 306 7.32 -7.50 22.43
N VAL A 307 7.77 -8.76 22.44
CA VAL A 307 9.17 -9.12 22.23
C VAL A 307 9.22 -10.08 21.04
N ALA A 308 9.91 -9.67 19.99
CA ALA A 308 10.23 -10.53 18.84
C ALA A 308 11.63 -11.11 18.99
N VAL A 309 11.77 -12.40 18.73
CA VAL A 309 13.03 -13.14 18.82
C VAL A 309 13.33 -13.70 17.44
N SER A 310 14.55 -13.47 16.96
CA SER A 310 14.99 -14.00 15.66
C SER A 310 15.09 -15.52 15.70
N SER A 311 14.65 -16.17 14.63
CA SER A 311 14.74 -17.63 14.46
C SER A 311 16.15 -18.10 14.11
N THR A 312 17.05 -17.20 13.70
CA THR A 312 18.39 -17.56 13.22
C THR A 312 19.46 -16.93 14.11
N PRO A 313 20.30 -17.73 14.80
CA PRO A 313 21.44 -17.21 15.54
C PRO A 313 22.46 -16.54 14.61
N SER A 314 23.17 -15.54 15.13
CA SER A 314 24.32 -14.93 14.48
C SER A 314 25.47 -15.93 14.31
N ALA A 315 26.47 -15.59 13.49
CA ALA A 315 27.68 -16.40 13.37
C ALA A 315 28.42 -16.61 14.71
N ALA A 316 28.23 -15.70 15.67
CA ALA A 316 28.76 -15.81 17.03
C ALA A 316 27.90 -16.69 17.97
N GLY A 317 26.71 -17.12 17.52
CA GLY A 317 25.76 -17.92 18.29
C GLY A 317 24.73 -17.10 19.08
N ASP A 318 24.71 -15.78 18.92
CA ASP A 318 23.72 -14.92 19.58
C ASP A 318 22.37 -14.94 18.85
N VAL A 319 21.29 -14.98 19.60
CA VAL A 319 19.94 -14.76 19.11
C VAL A 319 19.59 -13.28 19.25
N ALA A 320 19.23 -12.64 18.14
CA ALA A 320 18.74 -11.26 18.15
C ALA A 320 17.32 -11.20 18.70
N TRP A 321 16.99 -10.14 19.44
CA TRP A 321 15.64 -9.88 19.93
C TRP A 321 15.34 -8.38 19.87
N THR A 322 14.07 -8.06 19.75
CA THR A 322 13.58 -6.68 19.68
C THR A 322 12.34 -6.55 20.55
N ILE A 323 12.33 -5.56 21.44
CA ILE A 323 11.11 -5.13 22.12
C ILE A 323 10.44 -4.02 21.31
N SER A 324 9.11 -3.98 21.34
CA SER A 324 8.29 -2.98 20.62
C SER A 324 7.02 -2.67 21.41
N GLY A 325 6.42 -1.52 21.10
CA GLY A 325 5.18 -1.06 21.75
C GLY A 325 5.35 -0.61 23.22
N PHE A 326 6.57 -0.29 23.63
CA PHE A 326 6.86 0.40 24.89
C PHE A 326 6.82 1.92 24.68
N ALA A 327 6.78 2.72 25.75
CA ALA A 327 6.78 4.17 25.58
C ALA A 327 8.10 4.66 24.95
N PRO A 328 8.12 5.71 24.10
CA PRO A 328 9.34 6.27 23.55
C PRO A 328 10.26 6.83 24.63
N ASP A 329 11.58 6.74 24.41
CA ASP A 329 12.58 7.31 25.32
C ASP A 329 12.49 6.84 26.78
N SER A 330 11.88 5.68 27.01
CA SER A 330 11.53 5.17 28.33
C SER A 330 12.52 4.12 28.81
N ALA A 331 12.60 3.95 30.14
CA ALA A 331 13.42 2.93 30.76
C ALA A 331 12.63 1.63 30.89
N VAL A 332 13.08 0.57 30.21
CA VAL A 332 12.45 -0.77 30.26
C VAL A 332 13.38 -1.72 30.99
N VAL A 333 12.85 -2.47 31.95
CA VAL A 333 13.60 -3.52 32.65
C VAL A 333 13.50 -4.80 31.81
N ILE A 334 14.66 -5.31 31.41
CA ILE A 334 14.81 -6.60 30.72
C ILE A 334 15.28 -7.62 31.74
N ARG A 335 14.59 -8.76 31.81
CA ARG A 335 14.98 -9.93 32.60
C ARG A 335 15.05 -11.14 31.70
N ILE A 336 16.23 -11.74 31.58
CA ILE A 336 16.46 -12.99 30.86
C ILE A 336 16.67 -14.09 31.89
N SER A 337 15.78 -15.07 31.90
CA SER A 337 15.84 -16.21 32.82
C SER A 337 15.92 -17.51 32.03
N GLY A 338 16.64 -18.51 32.55
CA GLY A 338 16.85 -19.78 31.87
C GLY A 338 17.00 -20.96 32.82
N GLU A 339 17.23 -22.13 32.25
CA GLU A 339 17.47 -23.34 33.03
C GLU A 339 18.70 -23.20 33.95
N ARG A 340 18.80 -24.08 34.96
CA ARG A 340 19.93 -24.14 35.91
C ARG A 340 20.15 -22.84 36.71
N GLY A 341 19.11 -22.02 36.86
CA GLY A 341 19.15 -20.82 37.67
C GLY A 341 19.79 -19.61 37.00
N TYR A 342 19.91 -19.61 35.66
CA TYR A 342 20.36 -18.42 34.94
C TYR A 342 19.36 -17.29 35.13
N ASP A 343 19.85 -16.13 35.55
CA ASP A 343 19.06 -14.92 35.75
C ASP A 343 19.92 -13.68 35.49
N LEU A 344 19.50 -12.88 34.51
CA LEU A 344 20.13 -11.63 34.14
C LEU A 344 19.06 -10.54 34.09
N ALA A 345 19.27 -9.44 34.80
CA ALA A 345 18.39 -8.28 34.73
C ALA A 345 19.20 -7.00 34.46
N PHE A 346 18.71 -6.18 33.54
CA PHE A 346 19.30 -4.88 33.20
C PHE A 346 18.23 -3.94 32.67
N THR A 347 18.53 -2.65 32.67
CA THR A 347 17.63 -1.63 32.14
C THR A 347 18.14 -1.16 30.79
N VAL A 348 17.23 -1.06 29.82
CA VAL A 348 17.48 -0.48 28.50
C VAL A 348 16.66 0.79 28.35
N ARG A 349 17.05 1.63 27.38
CA ARG A 349 16.25 2.79 26.97
C ARG A 349 15.72 2.56 25.57
N THR A 350 14.42 2.73 25.37
CA THR A 350 13.80 2.65 24.05
C THR A 350 14.17 3.86 23.19
N ASP A 351 14.11 3.68 21.87
CA ASP A 351 14.24 4.75 20.89
C ASP A 351 12.98 5.64 20.83
N ASP A 352 12.97 6.58 19.88
CA ASP A 352 11.87 7.52 19.62
C ASP A 352 10.58 6.83 19.13
N LEU A 353 10.68 5.57 18.70
CA LEU A 353 9.54 4.73 18.34
C LEU A 353 9.06 3.84 19.50
N GLY A 354 9.78 3.78 20.61
CA GLY A 354 9.45 2.87 21.71
C GLY A 354 9.98 1.44 21.51
N MET A 355 11.06 1.30 20.74
CA MET A 355 11.70 0.03 20.44
C MET A 355 13.10 -0.07 21.06
N TYR A 356 13.58 -1.30 21.28
CA TYR A 356 14.98 -1.55 21.60
C TYR A 356 15.40 -2.90 21.00
N ARG A 357 16.61 -2.96 20.43
CA ARG A 357 17.19 -4.16 19.82
C ARG A 357 18.38 -4.65 20.65
N GLY A 358 18.41 -5.94 20.93
CA GLY A 358 19.50 -6.60 21.63
C GLY A 358 19.83 -7.96 21.04
N SER A 359 20.85 -8.60 21.61
CA SER A 359 21.21 -9.98 21.29
C SER A 359 21.59 -10.73 22.56
N PHE A 360 21.43 -12.05 22.55
CA PHE A 360 21.71 -12.90 23.70
C PHE A 360 22.13 -14.31 23.24
N GLY A 361 23.16 -14.90 23.86
CA GLY A 361 23.48 -16.32 23.68
C GLY A 361 24.96 -16.67 23.83
N SER A 362 25.88 -15.86 23.32
CA SER A 362 27.32 -16.16 23.27
C SER A 362 28.00 -16.29 24.64
N THR A 363 27.38 -15.80 25.70
CA THR A 363 27.87 -15.85 27.08
C THR A 363 27.03 -16.75 28.00
N ALA A 364 25.98 -17.38 27.47
CA ALA A 364 25.07 -18.24 28.22
C ALA A 364 25.19 -19.69 27.73
N PRO A 365 24.97 -20.70 28.58
CA PRO A 365 24.94 -22.10 28.14
C PRO A 365 23.82 -22.40 27.13
N ALA A 366 23.96 -23.48 26.36
CA ALA A 366 22.89 -23.92 25.47
C ALA A 366 21.63 -24.24 26.26
N GLY A 367 20.49 -23.72 25.81
CA GLY A 367 19.21 -23.99 26.45
C GLY A 367 18.10 -23.05 26.03
N ARG A 368 16.96 -23.20 26.71
CA ARG A 368 15.78 -22.36 26.54
C ARG A 368 15.79 -21.24 27.58
N TYR A 369 15.53 -20.02 27.11
CA TYR A 369 15.49 -18.81 27.92
C TYR A 369 14.19 -18.05 27.68
N SER A 370 13.68 -17.39 28.72
CA SER A 370 12.60 -16.41 28.63
C SER A 370 13.16 -15.00 28.72
N ILE A 371 12.70 -14.10 27.86
CA ILE A 371 12.96 -12.67 27.95
C ILE A 371 11.67 -11.96 28.36
N ASP A 372 11.70 -11.36 29.54
CA ASP A 372 10.65 -10.53 30.10
C ASP A 372 11.07 -9.06 29.98
N ALA A 373 10.22 -8.25 29.37
CA ALA A 373 10.38 -6.80 29.26
C ALA A 373 9.23 -6.11 29.99
N THR A 374 9.57 -5.30 30.99
CA THR A 374 8.59 -4.63 31.85
C THR A 374 8.84 -3.13 31.92
N GLU A 375 7.76 -2.35 31.77
CA GLU A 375 7.68 -0.92 32.03
C GLU A 375 6.40 -0.63 32.85
N SER A 376 6.24 0.59 33.37
CA SER A 376 5.00 1.00 34.05
C SER A 376 3.81 0.95 33.08
N GLY A 377 3.02 -0.13 33.16
CA GLY A 377 1.80 -0.32 32.36
C GLY A 377 1.99 -1.12 31.07
N ALA A 378 3.20 -1.61 30.79
CA ALA A 378 3.49 -2.48 29.65
C ALA A 378 4.32 -3.69 30.09
N HIS A 379 3.97 -4.86 29.56
CA HIS A 379 4.66 -6.11 29.82
C HIS A 379 4.69 -6.95 28.54
N ALA A 380 5.83 -7.53 28.24
CA ALA A 380 5.99 -8.43 27.12
C ALA A 380 6.92 -9.59 27.50
N LEU A 381 6.59 -10.79 27.01
CA LEU A 381 7.33 -12.01 27.29
C LEU A 381 7.53 -12.80 25.99
N ALA A 382 8.74 -13.27 25.75
CA ALA A 382 9.03 -14.23 24.69
C ALA A 382 10.01 -15.31 25.16
N THR A 383 10.13 -16.36 24.37
CA THR A 383 11.09 -17.45 24.59
C THR A 383 12.12 -17.45 23.45
N MET A 384 13.37 -17.78 23.78
CA MET A 384 14.46 -17.97 22.82
C MET A 384 15.23 -19.26 23.13
N GLU A 385 15.84 -19.85 22.11
CA GLU A 385 16.71 -21.02 22.24
C GLU A 385 18.12 -20.68 21.78
N THR A 386 19.12 -20.96 22.63
CA THR A 386 20.54 -20.73 22.31
C THR A 386 21.20 -22.05 21.91
N ALA A 387 22.09 -22.00 20.91
CA ALA A 387 22.69 -23.18 20.30
C ALA A 387 24.08 -23.57 20.85
N ARG A 388 24.61 -22.86 21.85
CA ARG A 388 25.90 -23.12 22.49
C ARG A 388 25.82 -22.94 23.98
#